data_AF-A0A9D8DUG6-F1
#
_entry.id   AF-A0A9D8DUG6-F1
#
_cell.length_a   1.000
_cell.length_b   1.000
_cell.length_c   1.000
_cell.angle_alpha   90.00
_cell.angle_beta   90.00
_cell.angle_gamma   90.00
#
_symmetry.space_group_name_H-M   'P 1'
#
loop_
_entity.id
_entity.type
_entity.pdbx_description
1 polymer ?
#
loop_
_entity_poly.entity_id
_entity_poly.type
_entity_poly.pdbx_seq_one_letter_code
_entity_poly.pdbx_strand_id
1 'polypeptide(L)'
;MTDAPPANYPARWEADVVLVDGGTAHVRPIRPDDAARILRFHARQSERSIYFRYLSPRPRLTDRELVRLTTVDYLDRMAFVALLGDDIVGIARYDRPVDQESAEVAFFVDDAHQGRGIATLLLEYLATAARENGIPGLVATTLPENTGMIQVFSRAGFEVRTRFAGGVVEVSLGIDPTPSGDATIAERARRAEARSVHRLLRPTSIAVIGASREPGTVGHEVFRALLAGGFAGPVYPVNRAAGHVAAVRAYATVEDVPDDVDLAVVAVPAAEVPATVASCGRHGVGGLVVLSTGSGDDELGATGRRELVELARRHGMRLIGPGSLGVLDTDPEVSLSATLATAVVRPGRVALSAQSGSLAAAILDLAVEMDVGLSSFVSLGAKADVSGNDLLSYWEQDPRTAVVCLYLESFGNPRRFFRIARRVAGTKPVLAMHTAYGPAADGTWPDARTTSALLAQAGVIEVSSLAEMFDVARFCERAPIPTGRRVAVLANAAEVLELTVGAALAAGLVVPSGPGSGT
;
A
#
# COMPACT_ATOMS: atom_id res chain seq x y z
N MET A 1 -29.32 -6.86 -22.16
CA MET A 1 -29.14 -5.58 -21.44
C MET A 1 -27.76 -5.07 -21.79
N THR A 2 -27.67 -3.83 -22.26
CA THR A 2 -26.41 -3.15 -22.56
C THR A 2 -25.57 -3.03 -21.30
N ASP A 3 -24.29 -3.39 -21.37
CA ASP A 3 -23.26 -3.29 -20.29
C ASP A 3 -22.84 -1.83 -20.00
N ALA A 4 -23.61 -0.88 -20.52
CA ALA A 4 -23.33 0.55 -20.41
C ALA A 4 -23.97 1.10 -19.12
N PRO A 5 -23.23 1.88 -18.31
CA PRO A 5 -23.79 2.50 -17.12
C PRO A 5 -24.96 3.43 -17.47
N PRO A 6 -25.94 3.63 -16.56
CA PRO A 6 -27.05 4.55 -16.79
C PRO A 6 -26.54 6.00 -16.94
N ALA A 7 -27.31 6.84 -17.62
CA ALA A 7 -26.89 8.21 -17.96
C ALA A 7 -26.57 9.10 -16.73
N ASN A 8 -27.21 8.83 -15.59
CA ASN A 8 -27.00 9.54 -14.32
C ASN A 8 -25.95 8.84 -13.42
N TYR A 9 -25.18 7.88 -13.94
CA TYR A 9 -24.21 7.13 -13.17
C TYR A 9 -23.06 8.02 -12.65
N PRO A 10 -22.82 8.09 -11.33
CA PRO A 10 -21.85 9.02 -10.78
C PRO A 10 -20.45 8.38 -10.73
N ALA A 11 -19.79 8.30 -11.89
CA ALA A 11 -18.49 7.64 -12.08
C ALA A 11 -17.36 8.17 -11.17
N ARG A 12 -17.48 9.41 -10.64
CA ARG A 12 -16.50 9.99 -9.70
C ARG A 12 -16.29 9.19 -8.41
N TRP A 13 -17.23 8.31 -8.07
CA TRP A 13 -17.14 7.46 -6.87
C TRP A 13 -16.40 6.15 -7.10
N GLU A 14 -16.02 5.83 -8.34
CA GLU A 14 -15.22 4.64 -8.62
C GLU A 14 -13.80 4.83 -8.10
N ALA A 15 -13.35 3.91 -7.26
CA ALA A 15 -12.00 3.94 -6.72
C ALA A 15 -11.53 2.57 -6.27
N ASP A 16 -10.24 2.30 -6.45
CA ASP A 16 -9.57 1.22 -5.75
C ASP A 16 -9.17 1.69 -4.35
N VAL A 17 -9.49 0.85 -3.37
CA VAL A 17 -9.31 1.14 -1.95
C VAL A 17 -8.47 0.04 -1.30
N VAL A 18 -7.69 0.41 -0.29
CA VAL A 18 -6.93 -0.54 0.53
C VAL A 18 -7.76 -0.93 1.74
N LEU A 19 -7.93 -2.22 1.94
CA LEU A 19 -8.69 -2.81 3.04
C LEU A 19 -7.83 -2.93 4.31
N VAL A 20 -8.47 -3.20 5.44
CA VAL A 20 -7.80 -3.24 6.75
C VAL A 20 -6.75 -4.36 6.83
N ASP A 21 -6.89 -5.42 6.03
CA ASP A 21 -5.94 -6.52 5.92
C ASP A 21 -4.76 -6.23 4.97
N GLY A 22 -4.73 -5.05 4.32
CA GLY A 22 -3.72 -4.66 3.35
C GLY A 22 -4.00 -5.10 1.91
N GLY A 23 -5.04 -5.89 1.65
CA GLY A 23 -5.49 -6.18 0.29
C GLY A 23 -6.23 -4.99 -0.32
N THR A 24 -6.58 -5.07 -1.60
CA THR A 24 -7.40 -4.04 -2.27
C THR A 24 -8.81 -4.53 -2.60
N ALA A 25 -9.71 -3.59 -2.87
CA ALA A 25 -11.00 -3.84 -3.49
C ALA A 25 -11.35 -2.66 -4.42
N HIS A 26 -12.20 -2.91 -5.40
CA HIS A 26 -12.75 -1.84 -6.25
C HIS A 26 -14.13 -1.44 -5.73
N VAL A 27 -14.30 -0.19 -5.34
CA VAL A 27 -15.59 0.35 -4.88
C VAL A 27 -16.21 1.18 -5.98
N ARG A 28 -17.49 0.95 -6.27
CA ARG A 28 -18.27 1.77 -7.21
C ARG A 28 -19.75 1.81 -6.87
N PRO A 29 -20.51 2.80 -7.38
CA PRO A 29 -21.96 2.77 -7.32
C PRO A 29 -22.54 1.50 -7.97
N ILE A 30 -23.64 1.00 -7.43
CA ILE A 30 -24.38 -0.14 -8.01
C ILE A 30 -24.93 0.21 -9.39
N ARG A 31 -25.11 -0.79 -10.25
CA ARG A 31 -25.69 -0.62 -11.58
C ARG A 31 -26.82 -1.64 -11.81
N PRO A 32 -27.78 -1.37 -12.73
CA PRO A 32 -28.87 -2.30 -13.03
C PRO A 32 -28.43 -3.71 -13.46
N ASP A 33 -27.28 -3.81 -14.13
CA ASP A 33 -26.66 -5.05 -14.62
C ASP A 33 -26.00 -5.89 -13.50
N ASP A 34 -25.89 -5.37 -12.28
CA ASP A 34 -25.36 -6.11 -11.12
C ASP A 34 -26.30 -7.21 -10.60
N ALA A 35 -27.51 -7.34 -11.15
CA ALA A 35 -28.51 -8.31 -10.69
C ALA A 35 -27.96 -9.75 -10.63
N ALA A 36 -27.19 -10.15 -11.65
CA ALA A 36 -26.55 -11.47 -11.66
C ALA A 36 -25.43 -11.60 -10.61
N ARG A 37 -24.67 -10.52 -10.36
CA ARG A 37 -23.64 -10.50 -9.31
C ARG A 37 -24.26 -10.56 -7.92
N ILE A 38 -25.36 -9.85 -7.68
CA ILE A 38 -26.11 -9.90 -6.42
C ILE A 38 -26.69 -11.28 -6.16
N LEU A 39 -27.23 -11.95 -7.19
CA LEU A 39 -27.72 -13.32 -7.05
C LEU A 39 -26.61 -14.29 -6.63
N ARG A 40 -25.44 -14.25 -7.28
CA ARG A 40 -24.29 -15.08 -6.90
C ARG A 40 -23.80 -14.75 -5.49
N PHE A 41 -23.69 -13.46 -5.17
CA PHE A 41 -23.32 -12.98 -3.85
C PHE A 41 -24.27 -13.49 -2.77
N HIS A 42 -25.58 -13.33 -2.96
CA HIS A 42 -26.60 -13.75 -1.99
C HIS A 42 -26.65 -15.27 -1.82
N ALA A 43 -26.48 -16.05 -2.90
CA ALA A 43 -26.59 -17.50 -2.87
C ALA A 43 -25.50 -18.20 -2.04
N ARG A 44 -24.33 -17.55 -1.85
CA ARG A 44 -23.21 -18.10 -1.08
C ARG A 44 -23.15 -17.61 0.37
N GLN A 45 -24.11 -16.79 0.82
CA GLN A 45 -24.16 -16.29 2.20
C GLN A 45 -24.81 -17.31 3.13
N SER A 46 -24.37 -17.33 4.39
CA SER A 46 -25.03 -18.12 5.43
C SER A 46 -26.44 -17.61 5.72
N GLU A 47 -27.30 -18.53 6.19
CA GLU A 47 -28.65 -18.19 6.65
C GLU A 47 -28.64 -17.12 7.74
N ARG A 48 -27.60 -17.14 8.60
CA ARG A 48 -27.40 -16.15 9.66
C ARG A 48 -27.17 -14.75 9.09
N SER A 49 -26.27 -14.60 8.11
CA SER A 49 -25.98 -13.30 7.49
C SER A 49 -27.16 -12.76 6.70
N ILE A 50 -27.90 -13.63 6.00
CA ILE A 50 -29.17 -13.28 5.36
C ILE A 50 -30.19 -12.78 6.40
N TYR A 51 -30.36 -13.50 7.51
CA TYR A 51 -31.28 -13.11 8.56
C TYR A 51 -30.89 -11.76 9.18
N PHE A 52 -29.61 -11.55 9.46
CA PHE A 52 -29.10 -10.26 9.96
C PHE A 52 -29.28 -9.11 8.98
N ARG A 53 -29.21 -9.37 7.67
CA ARG A 53 -29.42 -8.37 6.62
C ARG A 53 -30.89 -7.96 6.50
N TYR A 54 -31.81 -8.92 6.53
CA TYR A 54 -33.22 -8.69 6.18
C TYR A 54 -34.18 -8.77 7.36
N LEU A 55 -33.67 -9.04 8.57
CA LEU A 55 -34.43 -9.28 9.80
C LEU A 55 -35.53 -10.36 9.63
N SER A 56 -35.35 -11.22 8.63
CA SER A 56 -36.30 -12.25 8.23
C SER A 56 -35.60 -13.32 7.38
N PRO A 57 -36.08 -14.57 7.40
CA PRO A 57 -35.57 -15.61 6.50
C PRO A 57 -35.83 -15.21 5.05
N ARG A 58 -34.76 -15.12 4.27
CA ARG A 58 -34.79 -14.68 2.87
C ARG A 58 -33.90 -15.56 2.00
N PRO A 59 -34.21 -16.86 1.81
CA PRO A 59 -33.32 -17.78 1.11
C PRO A 59 -33.13 -17.46 -0.38
N ARG A 60 -34.05 -16.71 -0.99
CA ARG A 60 -33.99 -16.27 -2.39
C ARG A 60 -34.50 -14.83 -2.53
N LEU A 61 -33.96 -14.14 -3.53
CA LEU A 61 -34.44 -12.84 -3.97
C LEU A 61 -35.40 -13.00 -5.15
N THR A 62 -36.51 -12.27 -5.13
CA THR A 62 -37.42 -12.19 -6.28
C THR A 62 -36.89 -11.22 -7.34
N ASP A 63 -37.34 -11.35 -8.58
CA ASP A 63 -36.93 -10.43 -9.67
C ASP A 63 -37.26 -8.97 -9.34
N ARG A 64 -38.42 -8.73 -8.71
CA ARG A 64 -38.81 -7.38 -8.26
C ARG A 64 -37.84 -6.81 -7.23
N GLU A 65 -37.33 -7.65 -6.33
CA GLU A 65 -36.35 -7.23 -5.34
C GLU A 65 -34.99 -6.96 -5.96
N LEU A 66 -34.55 -7.78 -6.90
CA LEU A 66 -33.31 -7.53 -7.65
C LEU A 66 -33.38 -6.19 -8.38
N VAL A 67 -34.46 -5.93 -9.12
CA VAL A 67 -34.66 -4.65 -9.81
C VAL A 67 -34.65 -3.50 -8.81
N ARG A 68 -35.34 -3.63 -7.67
CA ARG A 68 -35.31 -2.62 -6.61
C ARG A 68 -33.90 -2.43 -6.03
N LEU A 69 -33.13 -3.50 -5.87
CA LEU A 69 -31.80 -3.44 -5.28
C LEU A 69 -30.78 -2.76 -6.21
N THR A 70 -30.87 -3.02 -7.52
CA THR A 70 -29.90 -2.54 -8.53
C THR A 70 -30.28 -1.22 -9.22
N THR A 71 -31.57 -0.87 -9.23
CA THR A 71 -32.06 0.36 -9.86
C THR A 71 -32.29 1.44 -8.82
N VAL A 72 -31.38 2.41 -8.78
CA VAL A 72 -31.34 3.53 -7.82
C VAL A 72 -31.18 4.86 -8.54
N ASP A 73 -31.56 5.97 -7.90
CA ASP A 73 -31.48 7.32 -8.48
C ASP A 73 -30.16 8.06 -8.14
N TYR A 74 -29.35 7.50 -7.25
CA TYR A 74 -28.09 8.04 -6.71
C TYR A 74 -28.26 9.34 -5.88
N LEU A 75 -29.49 9.67 -5.50
CA LEU A 75 -29.86 10.85 -4.71
C LEU A 75 -30.54 10.45 -3.40
N ASP A 76 -31.77 9.96 -3.49
CA ASP A 76 -32.57 9.47 -2.37
C ASP A 76 -32.33 7.98 -2.12
N ARG A 77 -31.89 7.28 -3.16
CA ARG A 77 -31.51 5.88 -3.11
C ARG A 77 -30.10 5.78 -3.66
N MET A 78 -29.16 5.43 -2.79
CA MET A 78 -27.76 5.27 -3.16
C MET A 78 -27.28 3.90 -2.70
N ALA A 79 -26.49 3.23 -3.54
CA ALA A 79 -25.84 2.00 -3.13
C ALA A 79 -24.45 1.91 -3.75
N PHE A 80 -23.51 1.41 -2.96
CA PHE A 80 -22.15 1.08 -3.35
C PHE A 80 -21.92 -0.42 -3.25
N VAL A 81 -21.14 -0.94 -4.19
CA VAL A 81 -20.62 -2.31 -4.16
C VAL A 81 -19.10 -2.26 -4.02
N ALA A 82 -18.55 -3.15 -3.20
CA ALA A 82 -17.13 -3.48 -3.18
C ALA A 82 -16.93 -4.76 -3.99
N LEU A 83 -15.96 -4.76 -4.91
CA LEU A 83 -15.67 -5.84 -5.83
C LEU A 83 -14.26 -6.39 -5.61
N LEU A 84 -14.13 -7.71 -5.71
CA LEU A 84 -12.88 -8.45 -5.86
C LEU A 84 -13.02 -9.34 -7.09
N GLY A 85 -12.20 -9.09 -8.11
CA GLY A 85 -12.42 -9.56 -9.46
C GLY A 85 -13.80 -9.10 -9.96
N ASP A 86 -14.62 -10.07 -10.37
CA ASP A 86 -16.01 -9.84 -10.81
C ASP A 86 -17.05 -10.04 -9.70
N ASP A 87 -16.63 -10.44 -8.51
CA ASP A 87 -17.52 -10.78 -7.40
C ASP A 87 -17.75 -9.59 -6.47
N ILE A 88 -19.01 -9.35 -6.14
CA ILE A 88 -19.39 -8.42 -5.08
C ILE A 88 -19.00 -9.06 -3.75
N VAL A 89 -18.19 -8.36 -2.96
CA VAL A 89 -17.77 -8.78 -1.61
C VAL A 89 -18.38 -7.93 -0.50
N GLY A 90 -19.05 -6.84 -0.86
CA GLY A 90 -19.84 -6.04 0.04
C GLY A 90 -20.80 -5.10 -0.67
N ILE A 91 -21.95 -4.86 -0.04
CA ILE A 91 -22.98 -3.94 -0.49
C ILE A 91 -23.34 -3.03 0.68
N ALA A 92 -23.40 -1.74 0.45
CA ALA A 92 -24.01 -0.80 1.37
C ALA A 92 -24.95 0.12 0.61
N ARG A 93 -26.10 0.43 1.20
CA ARG A 93 -27.07 1.33 0.60
C ARG A 93 -27.70 2.23 1.64
N TYR A 94 -28.22 3.37 1.18
CA TYR A 94 -29.28 4.07 1.87
C TYR A 94 -30.52 4.21 0.97
N ASP A 95 -31.69 4.27 1.60
CA ASP A 95 -32.94 4.69 0.98
C ASP A 95 -33.58 5.77 1.89
N ARG A 96 -33.86 6.96 1.33
CA ARG A 96 -34.57 8.04 2.01
C ARG A 96 -36.07 7.95 1.69
N PRO A 97 -36.94 7.67 2.66
CA PRO A 97 -38.38 7.78 2.48
C PRO A 97 -38.77 9.23 2.13
N VAL A 98 -39.81 9.41 1.32
CA VAL A 98 -40.28 10.74 0.85
C VAL A 98 -40.59 11.71 2.02
N ASP A 99 -40.95 11.16 3.18
CA ASP A 99 -41.49 11.91 4.31
C ASP A 99 -40.47 12.04 5.47
N GLN A 100 -39.22 11.63 5.25
CA GLN A 100 -38.18 11.62 6.28
C GLN A 100 -36.95 12.40 5.83
N GLU A 101 -36.37 13.15 6.78
CA GLU A 101 -35.10 13.86 6.52
C GLU A 101 -33.92 12.89 6.48
N SER A 102 -33.91 11.88 7.36
CA SER A 102 -32.85 10.87 7.46
C SER A 102 -33.06 9.72 6.49
N ALA A 103 -31.96 9.10 6.06
CA ALA A 103 -32.00 7.93 5.18
C ALA A 103 -31.70 6.63 5.94
N GLU A 104 -32.43 5.56 5.61
CA GLU A 104 -32.22 4.23 6.21
C GLU A 104 -31.06 3.53 5.52
N VAL A 105 -30.03 3.15 6.29
CA VAL A 105 -28.86 2.41 5.79
C VAL A 105 -28.96 0.91 6.03
N ALA A 106 -28.42 0.14 5.09
CA ALA A 106 -28.32 -1.29 5.23
C ALA A 106 -27.04 -1.82 4.58
N PHE A 107 -26.38 -2.78 5.23
CA PHE A 107 -25.10 -3.39 4.81
C PHE A 107 -25.24 -4.90 4.56
N PHE A 108 -24.44 -5.46 3.67
CA PHE A 108 -24.29 -6.90 3.47
C PHE A 108 -22.85 -7.16 3.04
N VAL A 109 -22.05 -7.85 3.86
CA VAL A 109 -20.66 -8.21 3.54
C VAL A 109 -20.57 -9.71 3.39
N ASP A 110 -19.80 -10.16 2.41
CA ASP A 110 -19.58 -11.59 2.14
C ASP A 110 -18.97 -12.27 3.37
N ASP A 111 -19.52 -13.40 3.79
CA ASP A 111 -19.04 -14.16 4.95
C ASP A 111 -17.54 -14.47 4.87
N ALA A 112 -17.02 -14.79 3.68
CA ALA A 112 -15.60 -15.04 3.45
C ALA A 112 -14.70 -13.79 3.54
N HIS A 113 -15.29 -12.60 3.60
CA HIS A 113 -14.58 -11.31 3.58
C HIS A 113 -14.94 -10.40 4.76
N GLN A 114 -15.65 -10.92 5.76
CA GLN A 114 -15.86 -10.21 7.02
C GLN A 114 -14.53 -9.95 7.75
N GLY A 115 -14.50 -8.92 8.59
CA GLY A 115 -13.28 -8.51 9.31
C GLY A 115 -12.26 -7.72 8.49
N ARG A 116 -12.44 -7.59 7.17
CA ARG A 116 -11.54 -6.83 6.28
C ARG A 116 -11.83 -5.32 6.24
N GLY A 117 -12.78 -4.84 7.05
CA GLY A 117 -13.16 -3.42 7.14
C GLY A 117 -14.09 -2.91 6.04
N ILE A 118 -14.60 -3.78 5.17
CA ILE A 118 -15.45 -3.43 4.02
C ILE A 118 -16.69 -2.64 4.44
N ALA A 119 -17.41 -3.06 5.48
CA ALA A 119 -18.61 -2.36 5.94
C ALA A 119 -18.32 -0.93 6.44
N THR A 120 -17.23 -0.75 7.22
CA THR A 120 -16.82 0.57 7.71
C THR A 120 -16.45 1.49 6.56
N LEU A 121 -15.70 0.99 5.58
CA LEU A 121 -15.33 1.73 4.38
C LEU A 121 -16.56 2.15 3.56
N LEU A 122 -17.49 1.22 3.30
CA LEU A 122 -18.70 1.52 2.56
C LEU A 122 -19.62 2.50 3.30
N LEU A 123 -19.62 2.49 4.64
CA LEU A 123 -20.32 3.48 5.45
C LEU A 123 -19.71 4.89 5.28
N GLU A 124 -18.38 5.02 5.22
CA GLU A 124 -17.71 6.30 4.93
C GLU A 124 -18.11 6.84 3.54
N TYR A 125 -18.21 5.97 2.54
CA TYR A 125 -18.71 6.32 1.21
C TYR A 125 -20.18 6.78 1.24
N LEU A 126 -21.06 6.04 1.92
CA LEU A 126 -22.47 6.42 2.06
C LEU A 126 -22.63 7.73 2.82
N ALA A 127 -21.89 7.96 3.91
CA ALA A 127 -21.95 9.21 4.66
C ALA A 127 -21.52 10.40 3.79
N THR A 128 -20.44 10.24 3.02
CA THR A 128 -19.98 11.30 2.10
C THR A 128 -21.02 11.57 1.00
N ALA A 129 -21.60 10.53 0.40
CA ALA A 129 -22.64 10.68 -0.62
C ALA A 129 -23.93 11.30 -0.05
N ALA A 130 -24.33 10.89 1.15
CA ALA A 130 -25.49 11.45 1.85
C ALA A 130 -25.29 12.95 2.14
N ARG A 131 -24.08 13.35 2.57
CA ARG A 131 -23.71 14.76 2.76
C ARG A 131 -23.81 15.56 1.47
N GLU A 132 -23.24 15.05 0.37
CA GLU A 132 -23.31 15.71 -0.94
C GLU A 132 -24.75 15.88 -1.43
N ASN A 133 -25.64 14.95 -1.07
CA ASN A 133 -27.06 14.97 -1.43
C ASN A 133 -27.94 15.71 -0.40
N GLY A 134 -27.35 16.37 0.60
CA GLY A 134 -28.08 17.17 1.59
C GLY A 134 -28.93 16.36 2.57
N ILE A 135 -28.59 15.10 2.79
CA ILE A 135 -29.18 14.27 3.85
C ILE A 135 -28.43 14.62 5.15
N PRO A 136 -29.12 14.85 6.29
CA PRO A 136 -28.48 15.28 7.55
C PRO A 136 -28.15 14.14 8.53
N GLY A 137 -28.77 12.96 8.37
CA GLY A 137 -28.52 11.79 9.21
C GLY A 137 -28.77 10.46 8.50
N LEU A 138 -28.10 9.41 9.00
CA LEU A 138 -28.32 8.04 8.58
C LEU A 138 -28.89 7.24 9.76
N VAL A 139 -29.88 6.40 9.50
CA VAL A 139 -30.49 5.54 10.53
C VAL A 139 -30.38 4.07 10.14
N ALA A 140 -30.13 3.20 11.10
CA ALA A 140 -30.00 1.76 10.88
C ALA A 140 -30.77 0.99 11.94
N THR A 141 -31.30 -0.17 11.56
CA THR A 141 -31.87 -1.13 12.50
C THR A 141 -31.07 -2.42 12.42
N THR A 142 -30.67 -2.96 13.57
CA THR A 142 -29.96 -4.24 13.62
C THR A 142 -30.36 -5.04 14.86
N LEU A 143 -30.15 -6.36 14.82
CA LEU A 143 -30.40 -7.22 15.96
C LEU A 143 -29.29 -7.07 17.01
N PRO A 144 -29.59 -7.16 18.32
CA PRO A 144 -28.58 -7.12 19.38
C PRO A 144 -27.45 -8.14 19.19
N GLU A 145 -27.77 -9.30 18.61
CA GLU A 145 -26.83 -10.40 18.33
C GLU A 145 -25.88 -10.08 17.17
N ASN A 146 -26.17 -9.06 16.36
CA ASN A 146 -25.30 -8.60 15.27
C ASN A 146 -24.22 -7.65 15.80
N THR A 147 -23.37 -8.19 16.68
CA THR A 147 -22.27 -7.46 17.31
C THR A 147 -21.30 -6.87 16.29
N GLY A 148 -21.12 -7.51 15.13
CA GLY A 148 -20.31 -7.00 14.03
C GLY A 148 -20.81 -5.66 13.50
N MET A 149 -22.11 -5.54 13.20
CA MET A 149 -22.68 -4.26 12.73
C MET A 149 -22.67 -3.18 13.82
N ILE A 150 -22.93 -3.54 15.07
CA ILE A 150 -22.82 -2.60 16.20
C ILE A 150 -21.39 -2.05 16.32
N GLN A 151 -20.37 -2.90 16.12
CA GLN A 151 -18.97 -2.47 16.08
C GLN A 151 -18.66 -1.57 14.89
N VAL A 152 -19.24 -1.83 13.70
CA VAL A 152 -19.09 -0.96 12.53
C VAL A 152 -19.58 0.44 12.85
N PHE A 153 -20.80 0.58 13.39
CA PHE A 153 -21.36 1.89 13.71
C PHE A 153 -20.55 2.64 14.77
N SER A 154 -20.26 1.99 15.89
CA SER A 154 -19.50 2.61 17.00
C SER A 154 -18.08 3.03 16.60
N ARG A 155 -17.45 2.34 15.65
CA ARG A 155 -16.09 2.65 15.21
C ARG A 155 -16.05 3.57 14.00
N ALA A 156 -17.15 3.85 13.32
CA ALA A 156 -17.16 4.55 12.04
C ALA A 156 -16.55 5.97 12.10
N GLY A 157 -16.57 6.64 13.26
CA GLY A 157 -16.04 7.99 13.45
C GLY A 157 -17.11 9.09 13.43
N PHE A 158 -18.38 8.71 13.33
CA PHE A 158 -19.53 9.62 13.36
C PHE A 158 -20.10 9.75 14.76
N GLU A 159 -20.91 10.78 15.02
CA GLU A 159 -21.75 10.81 16.22
C GLU A 159 -22.77 9.67 16.14
N VAL A 160 -22.78 8.79 17.14
CA VAL A 160 -23.66 7.61 17.18
C VAL A 160 -24.58 7.70 18.38
N ARG A 161 -25.89 7.58 18.13
CA ARG A 161 -26.90 7.38 19.17
C ARG A 161 -27.54 6.02 18.97
N THR A 162 -27.71 5.27 20.04
CA THR A 162 -28.33 3.94 20.00
C THR A 162 -29.53 3.90 20.92
N ARG A 163 -30.59 3.21 20.49
CA ARG A 163 -31.79 2.95 21.28
C ARG A 163 -32.21 1.51 21.09
N PHE A 164 -32.53 0.83 22.19
CA PHE A 164 -33.16 -0.47 22.13
C PHE A 164 -34.68 -0.31 22.17
N ALA A 165 -35.37 -0.77 21.13
CA ALA A 165 -36.83 -0.70 21.01
C ALA A 165 -37.33 -1.91 20.22
N GLY A 166 -38.41 -2.55 20.67
CA GLY A 166 -39.06 -3.63 19.91
C GLY A 166 -38.18 -4.86 19.62
N GLY A 167 -37.17 -5.15 20.45
CA GLY A 167 -36.26 -6.29 20.25
C GLY A 167 -35.12 -6.01 19.26
N VAL A 168 -35.02 -4.80 18.72
CA VAL A 168 -33.95 -4.37 17.82
C VAL A 168 -33.16 -3.21 18.42
N VAL A 169 -31.95 -3.01 17.91
CA VAL A 169 -31.11 -1.83 18.16
C VAL A 169 -31.30 -0.87 16.99
N GLU A 170 -31.92 0.28 17.28
CA GLU A 170 -31.98 1.42 16.39
C GLU A 170 -30.72 2.26 16.59
N VAL A 171 -30.08 2.63 15.48
CA VAL A 171 -28.85 3.43 15.45
C VAL A 171 -29.12 4.68 14.63
N SER A 172 -28.78 5.85 15.17
CA SER A 172 -28.77 7.12 14.43
C SER A 172 -27.33 7.63 14.35
N LEU A 173 -26.90 7.94 13.14
CA LEU A 173 -25.57 8.41 12.80
C LEU A 173 -25.66 9.84 12.27
N GLY A 174 -24.85 10.75 12.83
CA GLY A 174 -24.56 12.02 12.19
C GLY A 174 -23.79 11.83 10.88
N ILE A 175 -23.87 12.79 9.96
CA ILE A 175 -23.22 12.71 8.65
C ILE A 175 -21.85 13.38 8.60
N ASP A 176 -21.63 14.38 9.45
CA ASP A 176 -20.30 14.97 9.60
C ASP A 176 -19.45 14.13 10.54
N PRO A 177 -18.22 13.77 10.14
CA PRO A 177 -17.26 13.17 11.05
C PRO A 177 -17.03 14.08 12.26
N THR A 178 -16.87 13.46 13.43
CA THR A 178 -16.37 14.19 14.59
C THR A 178 -14.88 14.50 14.39
N PRO A 179 -14.30 15.53 15.04
CA PRO A 179 -12.85 15.78 14.94
C PRO A 179 -11.99 14.56 15.36
N SER A 180 -12.45 13.80 16.37
CA SER A 180 -11.85 12.51 16.74
C SER A 180 -12.11 11.41 15.72
N GLY A 181 -13.24 11.47 15.02
CA GLY A 181 -13.62 10.62 13.90
C GLY A 181 -12.70 10.75 12.69
N ASP A 182 -12.41 11.98 12.25
CA ASP A 182 -11.47 12.24 11.15
C ASP A 182 -10.09 11.65 11.43
N ALA A 183 -9.59 11.82 12.67
CA ALA A 183 -8.33 11.22 13.10
C ALA A 183 -8.39 9.68 13.05
N THR A 184 -9.52 9.09 13.44
CA THR A 184 -9.74 7.63 13.41
C THR A 184 -9.77 7.09 11.98
N ILE A 185 -10.46 7.78 11.07
CA ILE A 185 -10.53 7.42 9.64
C ILE A 185 -9.12 7.49 9.03
N ALA A 186 -8.39 8.58 9.28
CA ALA A 186 -7.03 8.76 8.80
C ALA A 186 -6.07 7.69 9.34
N GLU A 187 -6.18 7.34 10.62
CA GLU A 187 -5.38 6.28 11.24
C GLU A 187 -5.67 4.90 10.64
N ARG A 188 -6.94 4.60 10.35
CA ARG A 188 -7.32 3.35 9.66
C ARG A 188 -6.71 3.27 8.27
N ALA A 189 -6.86 4.32 7.47
CA ALA A 189 -6.28 4.37 6.12
C ALA A 189 -4.76 4.19 6.18
N ARG A 190 -4.09 4.86 7.12
CA ARG A 190 -2.65 4.74 7.34
C ARG A 190 -2.21 3.31 7.70
N ARG A 191 -2.94 2.63 8.58
CA ARG A 191 -2.66 1.23 8.95
C ARG A 191 -2.91 0.27 7.79
N ALA A 192 -3.98 0.48 7.03
CA ALA A 192 -4.29 -0.31 5.84
C ALA A 192 -3.17 -0.19 4.80
N GLU A 193 -2.69 1.02 4.53
CA GLU A 193 -1.57 1.29 3.61
C GLU A 193 -0.27 0.60 4.07
N ALA A 194 0.09 0.76 5.34
CA ALA A 194 1.26 0.09 5.92
C ALA A 194 1.17 -1.44 5.82
N ARG A 195 -0.01 -2.02 6.10
CA ARG A 195 -0.26 -3.46 5.97
C ARG A 195 -0.15 -3.95 4.52
N SER A 196 -0.53 -3.12 3.55
CA SER A 196 -0.42 -3.47 2.14
C SER A 196 1.04 -3.62 1.69
N VAL A 197 1.95 -2.82 2.26
CA VAL A 197 3.40 -2.95 2.04
C VAL A 197 3.96 -4.11 2.86
N HIS A 198 3.47 -4.31 4.10
CA HIS A 198 3.89 -5.43 4.93
C HIS A 198 3.71 -6.77 4.21
N ARG A 199 2.61 -6.96 3.47
CA ARG A 199 2.38 -8.18 2.66
C ARG A 199 3.46 -8.42 1.59
N LEU A 200 4.13 -7.37 1.13
CA LEU A 200 5.17 -7.45 0.11
C LEU A 200 6.57 -7.68 0.71
N LEU A 201 6.81 -7.24 1.94
CA LEU A 201 8.13 -7.29 2.59
C LEU A 201 8.27 -8.39 3.65
N ARG A 202 7.15 -8.86 4.21
CA ARG A 202 7.13 -9.95 5.19
C ARG A 202 6.11 -11.04 4.78
N PRO A 203 6.25 -11.63 3.58
CA PRO A 203 5.39 -12.73 3.15
C PRO A 203 5.72 -14.01 3.93
N THR A 204 4.74 -14.90 4.08
CA THR A 204 4.94 -16.24 4.66
C THR A 204 5.23 -17.30 3.60
N SER A 205 4.90 -17.06 2.34
CA SER A 205 5.17 -17.96 1.21
C SER A 205 5.43 -17.17 -0.08
N ILE A 206 6.30 -17.69 -0.96
CA ILE A 206 6.69 -17.00 -2.19
C ILE A 206 6.57 -17.93 -3.40
N ALA A 207 6.01 -17.44 -4.50
CA ALA A 207 6.13 -18.07 -5.82
C ALA A 207 7.09 -17.28 -6.71
N VAL A 208 8.04 -17.95 -7.37
CA VAL A 208 8.93 -17.33 -8.36
C VAL A 208 8.50 -17.76 -9.76
N ILE A 209 7.80 -16.87 -10.46
CA ILE A 209 7.24 -17.14 -11.78
C ILE A 209 8.25 -16.72 -12.86
N GLY A 210 8.66 -17.68 -13.68
CA GLY A 210 9.82 -17.53 -14.57
C GLY A 210 11.11 -18.09 -13.97
N ALA A 211 11.04 -18.81 -12.85
CA ALA A 211 12.17 -19.59 -12.33
C ALA A 211 12.71 -20.53 -13.41
N SER A 212 14.02 -20.69 -13.53
CA SER A 212 14.64 -21.53 -14.57
C SER A 212 15.75 -22.39 -14.01
N ARG A 213 16.05 -23.51 -14.69
CA ARG A 213 17.24 -24.34 -14.42
C ARG A 213 18.51 -23.73 -14.99
N GLU A 214 18.39 -22.82 -15.94
CA GLU A 214 19.50 -22.18 -16.64
C GLU A 214 20.07 -21.03 -15.79
N PRO A 215 21.35 -21.12 -15.37
CA PRO A 215 22.03 -20.05 -14.66
C PRO A 215 22.09 -18.76 -15.49
N GLY A 216 22.05 -17.60 -14.83
CA GLY A 216 22.10 -16.29 -15.48
C GLY A 216 20.74 -15.74 -15.94
N THR A 217 19.68 -16.55 -15.94
CA THR A 217 18.31 -16.02 -16.16
C THR A 217 17.80 -15.31 -14.90
N VAL A 218 17.04 -14.22 -15.08
CA VAL A 218 16.48 -13.40 -13.97
C VAL A 218 15.77 -14.27 -12.92
N GLY A 219 14.87 -15.16 -13.36
CA GLY A 219 14.13 -16.02 -12.45
C GLY A 219 14.99 -17.10 -11.77
N HIS A 220 16.08 -17.55 -12.40
CA HIS A 220 17.05 -18.43 -11.74
C HIS A 220 17.77 -17.70 -10.60
N GLU A 221 18.31 -16.52 -10.87
CA GLU A 221 19.10 -15.77 -9.91
C GLU A 221 18.27 -15.37 -8.68
N VAL A 222 17.05 -14.86 -8.87
CA VAL A 222 16.20 -14.51 -7.72
C VAL A 222 15.77 -15.73 -6.92
N PHE A 223 15.44 -16.84 -7.59
CA PHE A 223 15.11 -18.07 -6.88
C PHE A 223 16.29 -18.59 -6.04
N ARG A 224 17.52 -18.52 -6.58
CA ARG A 224 18.74 -18.88 -5.85
C ARG A 224 19.02 -17.92 -4.71
N ALA A 225 18.81 -16.62 -4.90
CA ALA A 225 18.99 -15.60 -3.86
C ALA A 225 18.05 -15.83 -2.67
N LEU A 226 16.78 -16.18 -2.91
CA LEU A 226 15.83 -16.53 -1.86
C LEU A 226 16.26 -17.75 -1.05
N LEU A 227 16.71 -18.81 -1.73
CA LEU A 227 17.19 -20.03 -1.07
C LEU A 227 18.50 -19.78 -0.29
N ALA A 228 19.44 -19.04 -0.88
CA ALA A 228 20.72 -18.72 -0.25
C ALA A 228 20.57 -17.74 0.92
N GLY A 229 19.62 -16.82 0.84
CA GLY A 229 19.27 -15.87 1.90
C GLY A 229 18.55 -16.52 3.08
N GLY A 230 18.10 -17.78 2.95
CA GLY A 230 17.46 -18.51 4.03
C GLY A 230 16.05 -18.02 4.35
N PHE A 231 15.26 -17.65 3.34
CA PHE A 231 13.87 -17.25 3.51
C PHE A 231 13.12 -18.25 4.41
N ALA A 232 12.40 -17.74 5.41
CA ALA A 232 11.84 -18.56 6.49
C ALA A 232 10.62 -19.40 6.05
N GLY A 233 9.97 -19.03 4.95
CA GLY A 233 8.80 -19.72 4.40
C GLY A 233 9.09 -20.60 3.18
N PRO A 234 8.07 -21.30 2.65
CA PRO A 234 8.21 -22.05 1.41
C PRO A 234 8.40 -21.14 0.19
N VAL A 235 9.23 -21.59 -0.74
CA VAL A 235 9.48 -20.94 -2.04
C VAL A 235 9.11 -21.90 -3.18
N TYR A 236 8.17 -21.51 -4.02
CA TYR A 236 7.63 -22.30 -5.12
C TYR A 236 8.16 -21.81 -6.48
N PRO A 237 9.06 -22.55 -7.15
CA PRO A 237 9.45 -22.20 -8.50
C PRO A 237 8.33 -22.54 -9.49
N VAL A 238 7.92 -21.58 -10.32
CA VAL A 238 6.92 -21.77 -11.37
C VAL A 238 7.58 -21.70 -12.75
N ASN A 239 7.56 -22.83 -13.46
CA ASN A 239 8.13 -23.02 -14.79
C ASN A 239 7.31 -24.07 -15.57
N ARG A 240 6.85 -23.71 -16.78
CA ARG A 240 5.98 -24.58 -17.60
C ARG A 240 6.63 -25.91 -18.02
N ALA A 241 7.95 -25.97 -18.17
CA ALA A 241 8.67 -27.11 -18.75
C ALA A 241 9.53 -27.89 -17.75
N ALA A 242 9.91 -27.28 -16.62
CA ALA A 242 10.77 -27.91 -15.63
C ALA A 242 9.95 -28.57 -14.52
N GLY A 243 10.21 -29.84 -14.23
CA GLY A 243 9.63 -30.52 -13.05
C GLY A 243 10.30 -30.13 -11.72
N HIS A 244 11.47 -29.49 -11.78
CA HIS A 244 12.19 -28.96 -10.62
C HIS A 244 13.15 -27.84 -11.02
N VAL A 245 13.43 -26.93 -10.08
CA VAL A 245 14.45 -25.87 -10.18
C VAL A 245 15.27 -25.87 -8.89
N ALA A 246 16.60 -25.87 -8.99
CA ALA A 246 17.53 -25.97 -7.85
C ALA A 246 17.15 -27.04 -6.81
N ALA A 247 16.78 -28.23 -7.29
CA ALA A 247 16.30 -29.38 -6.50
C ALA A 247 14.96 -29.19 -5.74
N VAL A 248 14.25 -28.09 -5.97
CA VAL A 248 12.90 -27.85 -5.45
C VAL A 248 11.87 -28.19 -6.53
N ARG A 249 10.76 -28.83 -6.15
CA ARG A 249 9.66 -29.18 -7.06
C ARG A 249 9.10 -27.91 -7.71
N ALA A 250 8.99 -27.92 -9.04
CA ALA A 250 8.43 -26.82 -9.80
C ALA A 250 7.01 -27.12 -10.28
N TYR A 251 6.24 -26.05 -10.46
CA TYR A 251 4.84 -26.07 -10.89
C TYR A 251 4.71 -25.40 -12.26
N ALA A 252 3.78 -25.87 -13.09
CA ALA A 252 3.64 -25.34 -14.46
C ALA A 252 3.00 -23.95 -14.46
N THR A 253 2.02 -23.74 -13.57
CA THR A 253 1.40 -22.44 -13.27
C THR A 253 1.34 -22.21 -11.75
N VAL A 254 1.20 -20.94 -11.34
CA VAL A 254 0.99 -20.60 -9.93
C VAL A 254 -0.31 -21.19 -9.39
N GLU A 255 -1.32 -21.40 -10.25
CA GLU A 255 -2.59 -22.05 -9.91
C GLU A 255 -2.44 -23.53 -9.53
N ASP A 256 -1.31 -24.18 -9.88
CA ASP A 256 -1.04 -25.57 -9.49
C ASP A 256 -0.37 -25.68 -8.11
N VAL A 257 0.03 -24.55 -7.51
CA VAL A 257 0.65 -24.54 -6.19
C VAL A 257 -0.42 -24.93 -5.16
N PRO A 258 -0.18 -25.95 -4.31
CA PRO A 258 -1.21 -26.48 -3.44
C PRO A 258 -1.54 -25.57 -2.24
N ASP A 259 -0.60 -24.70 -1.87
CA ASP A 259 -0.69 -23.83 -0.70
C ASP A 259 -0.94 -22.38 -1.10
N ASP A 260 -1.38 -21.57 -0.13
CA ASP A 260 -1.53 -20.13 -0.30
C ASP A 260 -0.19 -19.46 -0.64
N VAL A 261 -0.22 -18.48 -1.54
CA VAL A 261 0.96 -17.72 -1.98
C VAL A 261 0.80 -16.26 -1.57
N ASP A 262 1.60 -15.79 -0.61
CA ASP A 262 1.54 -14.39 -0.16
C ASP A 262 2.16 -13.42 -1.18
N LEU A 263 3.29 -13.79 -1.76
CA LEU A 263 4.04 -12.96 -2.69
C LEU A 263 4.41 -13.73 -3.96
N ALA A 264 4.12 -13.17 -5.14
CA ALA A 264 4.68 -13.67 -6.40
C ALA A 264 5.77 -12.73 -6.93
N VAL A 265 6.95 -13.27 -7.18
CA VAL A 265 8.04 -12.61 -7.90
C VAL A 265 7.92 -12.98 -9.37
N VAL A 266 7.70 -11.99 -10.23
CA VAL A 266 7.43 -12.18 -11.66
C VAL A 266 8.66 -11.81 -12.48
N ALA A 267 9.23 -12.82 -13.13
CA ALA A 267 10.44 -12.77 -13.94
C ALA A 267 10.22 -13.42 -15.32
N VAL A 268 9.07 -13.14 -15.96
CA VAL A 268 8.72 -13.60 -17.31
C VAL A 268 8.88 -12.46 -18.34
N PRO A 269 8.93 -12.74 -19.65
CA PRO A 269 8.93 -11.67 -20.66
C PRO A 269 7.78 -10.67 -20.47
N ALA A 270 8.00 -9.39 -20.78
CA ALA A 270 7.04 -8.32 -20.51
C ALA A 270 5.63 -8.58 -21.11
N ALA A 271 5.58 -9.18 -22.30
CA ALA A 271 4.33 -9.56 -22.96
C ALA A 271 3.51 -10.61 -22.18
N GLU A 272 4.14 -11.43 -21.33
CA GLU A 272 3.48 -12.46 -20.52
C GLU A 272 3.05 -11.96 -19.13
N VAL A 273 3.50 -10.76 -18.73
CA VAL A 273 3.23 -10.21 -17.40
C VAL A 273 1.72 -10.06 -17.12
N PRO A 274 0.88 -9.48 -18.01
CA PRO A 274 -0.56 -9.36 -17.73
C PRO A 274 -1.25 -10.70 -17.50
N ALA A 275 -0.95 -11.71 -18.33
CA ALA A 275 -1.52 -13.05 -18.19
C ALA A 275 -1.08 -13.72 -16.88
N THR A 276 0.18 -13.50 -16.49
CA THR A 276 0.73 -13.99 -15.22
C THR A 276 0.04 -13.32 -14.03
N VAL A 277 -0.16 -12.00 -14.05
CA VAL A 277 -0.88 -11.28 -13.00
C VAL A 277 -2.33 -11.76 -12.88
N ALA A 278 -3.00 -12.03 -14.00
CA ALA A 278 -4.35 -12.61 -13.97
C ALA A 278 -4.37 -14.02 -13.31
N SER A 279 -3.34 -14.83 -13.57
CA SER A 279 -3.18 -16.15 -12.95
C SER A 279 -2.93 -16.05 -11.44
N CYS A 280 -2.04 -15.14 -11.01
CA CYS A 280 -1.85 -14.81 -9.60
C CYS A 280 -3.17 -14.37 -8.93
N GLY A 281 -3.97 -13.57 -9.63
CA GLY A 281 -5.26 -13.10 -9.14
C GLY A 281 -6.31 -14.21 -8.98
N ARG A 282 -6.27 -15.25 -9.83
CA ARG A 282 -7.13 -16.45 -9.68
C ARG A 282 -6.68 -17.35 -8.54
N HIS A 283 -5.38 -17.48 -8.32
CA HIS A 283 -4.82 -18.21 -7.17
C HIS A 283 -5.05 -17.51 -5.84
N GLY A 284 -5.27 -16.18 -5.85
CA GLY A 284 -5.46 -15.38 -4.65
C GLY A 284 -4.15 -14.90 -4.03
N VAL A 285 -3.14 -14.63 -4.86
CA VAL A 285 -1.85 -14.09 -4.39
C VAL A 285 -2.04 -12.77 -3.64
N GLY A 286 -1.28 -12.55 -2.57
CA GLY A 286 -1.38 -11.33 -1.74
C GLY A 286 -0.71 -10.09 -2.34
N GLY A 287 0.39 -10.26 -3.06
CA GLY A 287 1.15 -9.16 -3.66
C GLY A 287 2.16 -9.60 -4.73
N LEU A 288 2.66 -8.62 -5.48
CA LEU A 288 3.48 -8.84 -6.67
C LEU A 288 4.77 -8.01 -6.63
N VAL A 289 5.89 -8.63 -6.97
CA VAL A 289 7.15 -7.94 -7.32
C VAL A 289 7.47 -8.27 -8.77
N VAL A 290 7.30 -7.30 -9.66
CA VAL A 290 7.51 -7.48 -11.09
C VAL A 290 8.89 -6.97 -11.48
N LEU A 291 9.81 -7.89 -11.72
CA LEU A 291 11.20 -7.60 -12.09
C LEU A 291 11.33 -7.24 -13.57
N SER A 292 10.49 -7.84 -14.40
CA SER A 292 10.52 -7.70 -15.85
C SER A 292 10.49 -6.24 -16.28
N THR A 293 11.57 -5.82 -16.94
CA THR A 293 11.64 -4.59 -17.72
C THR A 293 11.22 -4.91 -19.15
N GLY A 294 10.35 -4.10 -19.75
CA GLY A 294 10.14 -4.19 -21.20
C GLY A 294 11.46 -4.03 -21.94
N SER A 295 11.70 -4.81 -22.99
CA SER A 295 12.91 -4.68 -23.80
C SER A 295 12.72 -3.55 -24.82
N GLY A 296 12.98 -2.31 -24.42
CA GLY A 296 12.86 -1.12 -25.27
C GLY A 296 12.26 0.09 -24.54
N ASP A 297 12.05 1.21 -25.25
CA ASP A 297 11.43 2.43 -24.70
C ASP A 297 9.93 2.19 -24.45
N ASP A 298 9.60 1.65 -23.27
CA ASP A 298 8.25 1.47 -22.70
C ASP A 298 7.34 0.46 -23.44
N GLU A 299 7.73 -0.83 -23.54
CA GLU A 299 6.89 -1.89 -24.18
C GLU A 299 5.47 -2.03 -23.59
N LEU A 300 5.26 -1.76 -22.29
CA LEU A 300 3.92 -1.70 -21.70
C LEU A 300 3.23 -0.35 -21.95
N GLY A 301 3.99 0.72 -22.17
CA GLY A 301 3.48 2.07 -22.23
C GLY A 301 2.94 2.55 -20.88
N ALA A 302 2.65 3.85 -20.77
CA ALA A 302 1.89 4.39 -19.64
C ALA A 302 0.46 3.81 -19.54
N THR A 303 -0.12 3.34 -20.64
CA THR A 303 -1.46 2.71 -20.66
C THR A 303 -1.41 1.28 -20.16
N GLY A 304 -0.53 0.42 -20.70
CA GLY A 304 -0.43 -0.96 -20.23
C GLY A 304 0.04 -1.07 -18.77
N ARG A 305 0.87 -0.12 -18.30
CA ARG A 305 1.19 -0.03 -16.86
C ARG A 305 -0.05 0.25 -16.00
N ARG A 306 -0.94 1.14 -16.43
CA ARG A 306 -2.21 1.42 -15.72
C ARG A 306 -3.12 0.20 -15.73
N GLU A 307 -3.30 -0.43 -16.89
CA GLU A 307 -4.11 -1.65 -17.02
C GLU A 307 -3.59 -2.80 -16.15
N LEU A 308 -2.27 -2.94 -16.04
CA LEU A 308 -1.63 -3.94 -15.18
C LEU A 308 -1.93 -3.68 -13.70
N VAL A 309 -1.85 -2.42 -13.26
CA VAL A 309 -2.17 -2.02 -11.88
C VAL A 309 -3.65 -2.23 -11.59
N GLU A 310 -4.54 -1.84 -12.50
CA GLU A 310 -5.98 -2.09 -12.38
C GLU A 310 -6.27 -3.58 -12.30
N LEU A 311 -5.60 -4.42 -13.11
CA LEU A 311 -5.72 -5.88 -13.02
C LEU A 311 -5.27 -6.40 -11.66
N ALA A 312 -4.12 -5.96 -11.15
CA ALA A 312 -3.62 -6.37 -9.84
C ALA A 312 -4.59 -5.97 -8.71
N ARG A 313 -5.00 -4.71 -8.68
CA ARG A 313 -5.87 -4.15 -7.64
C ARG A 313 -7.27 -4.75 -7.66
N ARG A 314 -7.82 -5.05 -8.85
CA ARG A 314 -9.09 -5.76 -8.97
C ARG A 314 -9.07 -7.11 -8.24
N HIS A 315 -7.95 -7.82 -8.27
CA HIS A 315 -7.79 -9.10 -7.57
C HIS A 315 -7.29 -8.99 -6.12
N GLY A 316 -7.24 -7.77 -5.56
CA GLY A 316 -6.82 -7.58 -4.17
C GLY A 316 -5.31 -7.47 -3.95
N MET A 317 -4.52 -7.47 -5.03
CA MET A 317 -3.05 -7.44 -4.97
C MET A 317 -2.51 -6.01 -5.01
N ARG A 318 -1.35 -5.82 -4.36
CA ARG A 318 -0.46 -4.68 -4.58
C ARG A 318 0.75 -5.08 -5.41
N LEU A 319 1.34 -4.11 -6.11
CA LEU A 319 2.44 -4.34 -7.06
C LEU A 319 3.62 -3.39 -6.82
N ILE A 320 4.82 -3.97 -6.73
CA ILE A 320 6.12 -3.27 -6.85
C ILE A 320 6.67 -3.51 -8.25
N GLY A 321 7.18 -2.45 -8.90
CA GLY A 321 7.59 -2.46 -10.30
C GLY A 321 6.48 -1.91 -11.24
N PRO A 322 6.43 -2.35 -12.51
CA PRO A 322 7.37 -3.26 -13.19
C PRO A 322 8.79 -2.64 -13.31
N GLY A 323 9.76 -3.45 -13.73
CA GLY A 323 11.16 -3.03 -13.84
C GLY A 323 11.83 -2.74 -12.50
N SER A 324 11.42 -3.47 -11.46
CA SER A 324 12.05 -3.41 -10.14
C SER A 324 13.32 -4.27 -10.12
N LEU A 325 14.35 -3.85 -9.37
CA LEU A 325 15.45 -4.75 -9.01
C LEU A 325 15.00 -5.85 -8.03
N GLY A 326 13.92 -5.58 -7.30
CA GLY A 326 13.34 -6.45 -6.29
C GLY A 326 13.27 -5.80 -4.91
N VAL A 327 13.07 -6.65 -3.91
CA VAL A 327 12.89 -6.26 -2.50
C VAL A 327 13.71 -7.14 -1.58
N LEU A 328 14.06 -6.58 -0.42
CA LEU A 328 14.76 -7.29 0.64
C LEU A 328 14.26 -6.84 2.02
N ASP A 329 14.20 -7.77 2.95
CA ASP A 329 13.95 -7.54 4.37
C ASP A 329 14.90 -8.43 5.19
N THR A 330 15.71 -7.80 6.04
CA THR A 330 16.78 -8.48 6.79
C THR A 330 16.32 -9.04 8.13
N ASP A 331 15.01 -9.06 8.41
CA ASP A 331 14.50 -9.70 9.64
C ASP A 331 14.87 -11.18 9.63
N PRO A 332 15.58 -11.72 10.63
CA PRO A 332 15.85 -13.15 10.69
C PRO A 332 14.58 -14.02 10.65
N GLU A 333 13.44 -13.49 11.13
CA GLU A 333 12.15 -14.20 11.09
C GLU A 333 11.56 -14.32 9.67
N VAL A 334 12.05 -13.52 8.72
CA VAL A 334 11.57 -13.49 7.33
C VAL A 334 12.69 -13.87 6.37
N SER A 335 13.82 -13.17 6.44
CA SER A 335 15.00 -13.32 5.58
C SER A 335 14.66 -13.24 4.10
N LEU A 336 13.98 -12.16 3.70
CA LEU A 336 13.53 -11.95 2.33
C LEU A 336 14.68 -11.39 1.48
N SER A 337 15.08 -12.14 0.44
CA SER A 337 16.02 -11.68 -0.59
C SER A 337 15.47 -11.95 -1.98
N ALA A 338 14.38 -11.24 -2.34
CA ALA A 338 13.73 -11.31 -3.65
C ALA A 338 14.27 -10.22 -4.60
N THR A 339 15.59 -10.23 -4.83
CA THR A 339 16.30 -9.18 -5.57
C THR A 339 17.32 -9.78 -6.55
N LEU A 340 17.63 -9.03 -7.61
CA LEU A 340 18.70 -9.32 -8.55
C LEU A 340 20.07 -8.79 -8.10
N ALA A 341 20.12 -8.10 -6.96
CA ALA A 341 21.38 -7.65 -6.40
C ALA A 341 22.23 -8.82 -5.92
N THR A 342 23.56 -8.72 -6.12
CA THR A 342 24.53 -9.71 -5.62
C THR A 342 25.13 -9.32 -4.27
N ALA A 343 24.95 -8.06 -3.85
CA ALA A 343 25.37 -7.56 -2.56
C ALA A 343 24.78 -8.37 -1.39
N VAL A 344 25.65 -8.80 -0.49
CA VAL A 344 25.24 -9.41 0.79
C VAL A 344 25.00 -8.29 1.79
N VAL A 345 23.73 -7.97 1.98
CA VAL A 345 23.29 -6.92 2.91
C VAL A 345 23.33 -7.43 4.34
N ARG A 346 23.93 -6.65 5.24
CA ARG A 346 23.88 -6.95 6.68
C ARG A 346 22.61 -6.37 7.32
N PRO A 347 22.02 -7.07 8.31
CA PRO A 347 20.95 -6.50 9.12
C PRO A 347 21.39 -5.21 9.80
N GLY A 348 20.52 -4.21 9.78
CA GLY A 348 20.65 -2.94 10.48
C GLY A 348 19.32 -2.21 10.57
N ARG A 349 19.35 -0.90 10.77
CA ARG A 349 18.14 -0.10 11.05
C ARG A 349 17.84 0.95 9.99
N VAL A 350 18.52 0.88 8.84
CA VAL A 350 18.30 1.80 7.71
C VAL A 350 17.35 1.18 6.71
N ALA A 351 16.22 1.84 6.45
CA ALA A 351 15.36 1.50 5.33
C ALA A 351 15.77 2.28 4.10
N LEU A 352 15.83 1.62 2.94
CA LEU A 352 16.28 2.24 1.69
C LEU A 352 15.27 2.00 0.55
N SER A 353 14.81 3.07 -0.09
CA SER A 353 14.04 3.01 -1.33
C SER A 353 14.85 3.60 -2.47
N ALA A 354 14.94 2.86 -3.58
CA ALA A 354 15.47 3.35 -4.84
C ALA A 354 14.38 3.33 -5.92
N GLN A 355 14.05 4.50 -6.49
CA GLN A 355 13.09 4.55 -7.59
C GLN A 355 13.67 3.94 -8.88
N SER A 356 14.94 4.20 -9.17
CA SER A 356 15.62 3.64 -10.34
C SER A 356 15.80 2.13 -10.22
N GLY A 357 15.31 1.36 -11.18
CA GLY A 357 15.62 -0.09 -11.26
C GLY A 357 17.08 -0.36 -11.66
N SER A 358 17.65 0.45 -12.55
CA SER A 358 19.01 0.27 -13.07
C SER A 358 20.10 0.73 -12.10
N LEU A 359 19.86 1.83 -11.36
CA LEU A 359 20.84 2.32 -10.37
C LEU A 359 20.69 1.64 -9.00
N ALA A 360 19.55 0.99 -8.73
CA ALA A 360 19.27 0.33 -7.45
C ALA A 360 20.37 -0.64 -7.01
N ALA A 361 20.96 -1.40 -7.94
CA ALA A 361 22.01 -2.37 -7.61
C ALA A 361 23.28 -1.65 -7.12
N ALA A 362 23.74 -0.63 -7.86
CA ALA A 362 24.90 0.17 -7.49
C ALA A 362 24.70 0.94 -6.18
N ILE A 363 23.48 1.44 -5.91
CA ILE A 363 23.13 2.08 -4.64
C ILE A 363 23.28 1.06 -3.49
N LEU A 364 22.80 -0.17 -3.70
CA LEU A 364 22.87 -1.21 -2.68
C LEU A 364 24.32 -1.67 -2.45
N ASP A 365 25.11 -1.83 -3.52
CA ASP A 365 26.54 -2.15 -3.43
C ASP A 365 27.30 -1.08 -2.64
N LEU A 366 27.03 0.20 -2.92
CA LEU A 366 27.63 1.32 -2.20
C LEU A 366 27.22 1.33 -0.72
N ALA A 367 25.96 0.99 -0.39
CA ALA A 367 25.52 0.88 1.00
C ALA A 367 26.33 -0.19 1.75
N VAL A 368 26.60 -1.33 1.10
CA VAL A 368 27.42 -2.42 1.66
C VAL A 368 28.88 -1.99 1.81
N GLU A 369 29.45 -1.35 0.80
CA GLU A 369 30.83 -0.81 0.83
C GLU A 369 31.02 0.19 1.98
N MET A 370 30.01 1.03 2.23
CA MET A 370 30.02 2.04 3.29
C MET A 370 29.63 1.52 4.68
N ASP A 371 29.53 0.20 4.87
CA ASP A 371 29.20 -0.42 6.15
C ASP A 371 27.82 0.00 6.71
N VAL A 372 26.84 0.19 5.82
CA VAL A 372 25.45 0.48 6.21
C VAL A 372 24.66 -0.82 6.34
N GLY A 373 24.12 -1.09 7.54
CA GLY A 373 23.18 -2.19 7.76
C GLY A 373 21.76 -1.76 7.41
N LEU A 374 21.05 -2.56 6.62
CA LEU A 374 19.68 -2.25 6.22
C LEU A 374 18.66 -3.02 7.05
N SER A 375 17.49 -2.43 7.30
CA SER A 375 16.30 -3.14 7.79
C SER A 375 15.51 -3.74 6.62
N SER A 376 15.33 -2.94 5.58
CA SER A 376 14.64 -3.32 4.34
C SER A 376 15.11 -2.47 3.17
N PHE A 377 15.03 -3.05 1.98
CA PHE A 377 15.36 -2.39 0.72
C PHE A 377 14.22 -2.60 -0.29
N VAL A 378 13.82 -1.55 -0.98
CA VAL A 378 12.78 -1.61 -2.01
C VAL A 378 13.22 -0.86 -3.26
N SER A 379 13.33 -1.58 -4.38
CA SER A 379 13.40 -0.96 -5.69
C SER A 379 11.99 -0.78 -6.26
N LEU A 380 11.53 0.46 -6.46
CA LEU A 380 10.16 0.72 -6.94
C LEU A 380 10.01 0.51 -8.45
N GLY A 381 11.10 0.57 -9.21
CA GLY A 381 11.07 0.54 -10.68
C GLY A 381 10.18 1.66 -11.24
N ALA A 382 9.28 1.31 -12.15
CA ALA A 382 8.34 2.25 -12.75
C ALA A 382 7.37 2.91 -11.76
N LYS A 383 7.28 2.45 -10.50
CA LYS A 383 6.42 3.00 -9.45
C LYS A 383 4.96 3.11 -9.91
N ALA A 384 4.43 2.03 -10.47
CA ALA A 384 3.09 2.03 -11.06
C ALA A 384 1.97 1.93 -10.01
N ASP A 385 2.18 1.20 -8.91
CA ASP A 385 1.21 1.04 -7.82
C ASP A 385 1.77 1.45 -6.45
N VAL A 386 2.69 0.66 -5.87
CA VAL A 386 3.34 1.02 -4.61
C VAL A 386 4.28 2.19 -4.83
N SER A 387 4.21 3.18 -3.94
CA SER A 387 4.98 4.42 -4.01
C SER A 387 5.76 4.70 -2.73
N GLY A 388 6.62 5.71 -2.75
CA GLY A 388 7.30 6.20 -1.54
C GLY A 388 6.33 6.62 -0.43
N ASN A 389 5.08 6.98 -0.74
CA ASN A 389 4.06 7.29 0.27
C ASN A 389 3.66 6.05 1.09
N ASP A 390 3.49 4.92 0.40
CA ASP A 390 3.14 3.65 1.01
C ASP A 390 4.33 3.15 1.87
N LEU A 391 5.55 3.23 1.32
CA LEU A 391 6.78 2.86 2.04
C LEU A 391 7.01 3.70 3.30
N LEU A 392 6.85 5.02 3.21
CA LEU A 392 6.95 5.90 4.38
C LEU A 392 5.90 5.53 5.44
N SER A 393 4.67 5.20 5.03
CA SER A 393 3.61 4.81 5.97
C SER A 393 3.89 3.46 6.64
N TYR A 394 4.55 2.53 5.95
CA TYR A 394 5.05 1.27 6.50
C TYR A 394 6.21 1.50 7.48
N TRP A 395 7.26 2.20 7.05
CA TRP A 395 8.45 2.45 7.86
C TRP A 395 8.18 3.34 9.07
N GLU A 396 7.15 4.18 9.04
CA GLU A 396 6.67 4.89 10.23
C GLU A 396 6.31 3.92 11.36
N GLN A 397 5.67 2.79 11.02
CA GLN A 397 5.14 1.82 11.99
C GLN A 397 6.10 0.67 12.28
N ASP A 398 7.12 0.45 11.44
CA ASP A 398 8.10 -0.60 11.64
C ASP A 398 9.11 -0.23 12.74
N PRO A 399 9.16 -0.95 13.88
CA PRO A 399 10.08 -0.63 14.97
C PRO A 399 11.56 -0.90 14.62
N ARG A 400 11.86 -1.73 13.61
CA ARG A 400 13.25 -2.04 13.22
C ARG A 400 13.90 -0.90 12.45
N THR A 401 13.11 -0.17 11.67
CA THR A 401 13.57 0.99 10.91
C THR A 401 13.74 2.22 11.82
N ALA A 402 14.96 2.73 11.91
CA ALA A 402 15.32 3.96 12.61
C ALA A 402 15.54 5.14 11.67
N VAL A 403 16.08 4.89 10.48
CA VAL A 403 16.41 5.91 9.47
C VAL A 403 15.82 5.49 8.14
N VAL A 404 15.23 6.44 7.41
CA VAL A 404 14.68 6.21 6.07
C VAL A 404 15.54 6.94 5.05
N CYS A 405 15.98 6.24 4.02
CA CYS A 405 16.76 6.77 2.89
C CYS A 405 15.94 6.64 1.61
N LEU A 406 15.73 7.76 0.92
CA LEU A 406 14.94 7.84 -0.31
C LEU A 406 15.80 8.36 -1.47
N TYR A 407 16.03 7.54 -2.48
CA TYR A 407 16.49 8.00 -3.78
C TYR A 407 15.27 8.24 -4.69
N LEU A 408 14.99 9.52 -4.97
CA LEU A 408 13.75 9.99 -5.59
C LEU A 408 14.00 10.54 -7.00
N GLU A 409 13.26 10.01 -7.97
CA GLU A 409 13.20 10.57 -9.34
C GLU A 409 11.86 11.28 -9.61
N SER A 410 10.85 11.08 -8.75
CA SER A 410 9.64 11.91 -8.72
C SER A 410 8.85 11.72 -7.41
N PHE A 411 8.01 12.68 -7.04
CA PHE A 411 7.16 12.58 -5.83
C PHE A 411 5.81 11.86 -6.06
N GLY A 412 5.39 11.66 -7.32
CA GLY A 412 4.06 11.14 -7.64
C GLY A 412 2.96 12.13 -7.26
N ASN A 413 2.36 11.98 -6.06
CA ASN A 413 1.43 12.96 -5.47
C ASN A 413 2.18 13.82 -4.42
N PRO A 414 2.65 15.04 -4.78
CA PRO A 414 3.53 15.81 -3.90
C PRO A 414 2.84 16.23 -2.60
N ARG A 415 1.56 16.62 -2.67
CA ARG A 415 0.77 17.02 -1.48
C ARG A 415 0.71 15.89 -0.46
N ARG A 416 0.44 14.67 -0.93
CA ARG A 416 0.40 13.49 -0.08
C ARG A 416 1.79 13.13 0.46
N PHE A 417 2.81 13.19 -0.40
CA PHE A 417 4.20 12.89 -0.02
C PHE A 417 4.68 13.80 1.11
N PHE A 418 4.66 15.12 0.95
CA PHE A 418 5.16 16.03 1.97
C PHE A 418 4.36 15.95 3.28
N ARG A 419 3.05 15.69 3.22
CA ARG A 419 2.22 15.47 4.42
C ARG A 419 2.66 14.23 5.20
N ILE A 420 2.94 13.13 4.50
CA ILE A 420 3.41 11.89 5.14
C ILE A 420 4.85 12.06 5.61
N ALA A 421 5.75 12.57 4.76
CA ALA A 421 7.14 12.80 5.08
C ALA A 421 7.31 13.67 6.32
N ARG A 422 6.55 14.78 6.44
CA ARG A 422 6.57 15.63 7.64
C ARG A 422 6.20 14.91 8.92
N ARG A 423 5.25 13.99 8.83
CA ARG A 423 4.82 13.17 9.98
C ARG A 423 5.90 12.16 10.37
N VAL A 424 6.45 11.44 9.38
CA VAL A 424 7.51 10.44 9.60
C VAL A 424 8.78 11.11 10.12
N ALA A 425 9.22 12.21 9.51
CA ALA A 425 10.38 13.01 9.91
C ALA A 425 10.31 13.52 11.35
N GLY A 426 9.09 13.69 11.89
CA GLY A 426 8.87 14.05 13.30
C GLY A 426 9.24 12.94 14.30
N THR A 427 9.43 11.70 13.83
CA THR A 427 9.75 10.54 14.69
C THR A 427 11.01 9.80 14.26
N LYS A 428 11.34 9.81 12.95
CA LYS A 428 12.47 9.09 12.35
C LYS A 428 13.14 9.97 11.31
N PRO A 429 14.48 10.12 11.31
CA PRO A 429 15.17 10.86 10.25
C PRO A 429 14.83 10.29 8.86
N VAL A 430 14.43 11.19 7.96
CA VAL A 430 14.19 10.88 6.54
C VAL A 430 15.24 11.62 5.72
N LEU A 431 16.09 10.87 5.03
CA LEU A 431 17.11 11.37 4.11
C LEU A 431 16.59 11.23 2.69
N ALA A 432 16.73 12.27 1.87
CA ALA A 432 16.34 12.20 0.47
C ALA A 432 17.43 12.76 -0.44
N MET A 433 17.78 11.98 -1.46
CA MET A 433 18.52 12.45 -2.62
C MET A 433 17.55 12.49 -3.79
N HIS A 434 17.55 13.60 -4.52
CA HIS A 434 16.84 13.70 -5.78
C HIS A 434 17.78 14.10 -6.90
N THR A 435 17.53 13.58 -8.10
CA THR A 435 18.40 13.78 -9.26
C THR A 435 18.01 14.99 -10.12
N ALA A 436 17.35 16.00 -9.53
CA ALA A 436 16.81 17.11 -10.29
C ALA A 436 17.91 17.97 -10.92
N TYR A 437 18.18 17.77 -12.21
CA TYR A 437 18.73 18.81 -13.08
C TYR A 437 17.56 19.50 -13.82
N GLY A 438 16.99 20.52 -13.19
CA GLY A 438 16.02 21.44 -13.80
C GLY A 438 14.55 21.03 -13.70
N PRO A 439 13.61 21.94 -14.04
CA PRO A 439 12.19 21.59 -14.18
C PRO A 439 12.09 20.52 -15.26
N ALA A 440 11.65 19.32 -14.89
CA ALA A 440 11.43 18.26 -15.85
C ALA A 440 10.45 18.76 -16.93
N ALA A 441 10.72 18.44 -18.20
CA ALA A 441 9.92 18.93 -19.34
C ALA A 441 8.43 18.51 -19.28
N ASP A 442 8.10 17.56 -18.40
CA ASP A 442 6.78 17.01 -18.10
C ASP A 442 6.13 17.61 -16.82
N GLY A 443 6.81 18.53 -16.12
CA GLY A 443 6.31 19.15 -14.88
C GLY A 443 6.44 18.28 -13.62
N THR A 444 7.21 17.19 -13.69
CA THR A 444 7.34 16.21 -12.60
C THR A 444 8.06 16.75 -11.35
N TRP A 445 8.88 17.80 -11.51
CA TRP A 445 9.58 18.48 -10.41
C TRP A 445 9.27 19.98 -10.39
N PRO A 446 9.01 20.57 -9.20
CA PRO A 446 9.28 21.99 -8.99
C PRO A 446 10.76 22.28 -9.29
N ASP A 447 11.13 23.54 -9.50
CA ASP A 447 12.54 23.89 -9.58
C ASP A 447 13.32 23.42 -8.34
N ALA A 448 14.64 23.26 -8.47
CA ALA A 448 15.47 22.71 -7.39
C ALA A 448 15.30 23.46 -6.06
N ARG A 449 15.19 24.79 -6.07
CA ARG A 449 15.04 25.59 -4.83
C ARG A 449 13.68 25.33 -4.17
N THR A 450 12.62 25.27 -4.96
CA THR A 450 11.28 24.94 -4.45
C THR A 450 11.26 23.52 -3.87
N THR A 451 11.91 22.57 -4.53
CA THR A 451 12.05 21.20 -4.05
C THR A 451 12.78 21.14 -2.70
N SER A 452 13.96 21.76 -2.60
CA SER A 452 14.73 21.84 -1.35
C SER A 452 13.93 22.51 -0.22
N ALA A 453 13.21 23.59 -0.52
CA ALA A 453 12.37 24.27 0.46
C ALA A 453 11.22 23.40 0.97
N LEU A 454 10.57 22.64 0.08
CA LEU A 454 9.49 21.72 0.46
C LEU A 454 10.01 20.53 1.28
N LEU A 455 11.17 19.96 0.92
CA LEU A 455 11.83 18.91 1.70
C LEU A 455 12.17 19.42 3.10
N ALA A 456 12.79 20.61 3.20
CA ALA A 456 13.12 21.25 4.46
C ALA A 456 11.86 21.54 5.31
N GLN A 457 10.77 22.04 4.71
CA GLN A 457 9.50 22.27 5.40
C GLN A 457 8.87 20.97 5.92
N ALA A 458 9.10 19.85 5.22
CA ALA A 458 8.70 18.53 5.66
C ALA A 458 9.71 17.88 6.63
N GLY A 459 10.79 18.57 7.04
CA GLY A 459 11.80 18.00 7.93
C GLY A 459 12.62 16.87 7.30
N VAL A 460 12.59 16.74 5.97
CA VAL A 460 13.42 15.79 5.23
C VAL A 460 14.82 16.38 5.08
N ILE A 461 15.85 15.59 5.40
CA ILE A 461 17.25 15.97 5.24
C ILE A 461 17.63 15.69 3.79
N GLU A 462 17.74 16.74 3.01
CA GLU A 462 18.24 16.67 1.65
C GLU A 462 19.75 16.43 1.64
N VAL A 463 20.19 15.47 0.82
CA VAL A 463 21.61 15.12 0.64
C VAL A 463 21.98 15.20 -0.84
N SER A 464 23.22 15.59 -1.11
CA SER A 464 23.70 15.92 -2.46
C SER A 464 24.33 14.71 -3.17
N SER A 465 24.65 13.65 -2.42
CA SER A 465 25.23 12.42 -2.98
C SER A 465 24.79 11.18 -2.19
N LEU A 466 24.92 10.02 -2.82
CA LEU A 466 24.67 8.73 -2.15
C LEU A 466 25.69 8.47 -1.03
N ALA A 467 26.94 8.88 -1.20
CA ALA A 467 27.95 8.76 -0.15
C ALA A 467 27.56 9.58 1.09
N GLU A 468 27.16 10.84 0.88
CA GLU A 468 26.64 11.70 1.95
C GLU A 468 25.39 11.10 2.61
N MET A 469 24.46 10.55 1.81
CA MET A 469 23.28 9.86 2.35
C MET A 469 23.66 8.77 3.35
N PHE A 470 24.62 7.92 2.99
CA PHE A 470 25.02 6.79 3.81
C PHE A 470 25.86 7.21 5.03
N ASP A 471 26.70 8.23 4.90
CA ASP A 471 27.41 8.81 6.05
C ASP A 471 26.44 9.40 7.08
N VAL A 472 25.46 10.19 6.62
CA VAL A 472 24.41 10.78 7.47
C VAL A 472 23.53 9.67 8.06
N ALA A 473 23.19 8.63 7.30
CA ALA A 473 22.39 7.51 7.78
C ALA A 473 23.08 6.78 8.94
N ARG A 474 24.38 6.51 8.83
CA ARG A 474 25.17 5.88 9.91
C ARG A 474 25.24 6.76 11.15
N PHE A 475 25.37 8.07 10.97
CA PHE A 475 25.31 9.01 12.08
C PHE A 475 23.94 8.96 12.77
N CYS A 476 22.85 9.07 12.02
CA CYS A 476 21.49 9.02 12.53
C CYS A 476 21.11 7.68 13.19
N GLU A 477 21.69 6.57 12.74
CA GLU A 477 21.45 5.24 13.32
C GLU A 477 22.07 5.10 14.72
N ARG A 478 23.26 5.70 14.93
CA ARG A 478 24.10 5.47 16.12
C ARG A 478 24.04 6.61 17.13
N ALA A 479 23.84 7.84 16.68
CA ALA A 479 23.96 9.04 17.51
C ALA A 479 22.59 9.52 18.01
N PRO A 480 22.48 9.95 19.28
CA PRO A 480 21.30 10.67 19.75
C PRO A 480 21.21 12.03 19.05
N ILE A 481 19.99 12.56 18.91
CA ILE A 481 19.76 13.90 18.35
C ILE A 481 20.46 14.93 19.25
N PRO A 482 21.39 15.76 18.71
CA PRO A 482 22.04 16.80 19.49
C PRO A 482 21.02 17.82 20.03
N THR A 483 21.20 18.25 21.28
CA THR A 483 20.30 19.23 21.93
C THR A 483 20.52 20.67 21.47
N GLY A 484 21.52 20.92 20.64
CA GLY A 484 21.84 22.24 20.14
C GLY A 484 22.91 22.20 19.06
N ARG A 485 23.31 23.39 18.60
CA ARG A 485 24.24 23.58 17.47
C ARG A 485 25.71 23.56 17.87
N ARG A 486 26.03 23.34 19.14
CA ARG A 486 27.40 23.43 19.65
C ARG A 486 28.15 22.12 19.39
N VAL A 487 29.28 22.21 18.70
CA VAL A 487 30.14 21.06 18.41
C VAL A 487 31.56 21.35 18.90
N ALA A 488 32.18 20.35 19.52
CA ALA A 488 33.60 20.36 19.84
C ALA A 488 34.34 19.51 18.80
N VAL A 489 35.46 20.01 18.30
CA VAL A 489 36.31 19.30 17.33
C VAL A 489 37.63 18.95 18.00
N LEU A 490 37.97 17.66 18.00
CA LEU A 490 39.26 17.15 18.47
C LEU A 490 39.97 16.51 17.29
N ALA A 491 41.19 16.95 17.00
CA ALA A 491 42.01 16.42 15.92
C ALA A 491 43.46 16.27 16.39
N ASN A 492 44.18 15.33 15.79
CA ASN A 492 45.60 15.07 16.01
C ASN A 492 46.53 15.88 15.07
N ALA A 493 45.96 16.67 14.16
CA ALA A 493 46.66 17.53 13.22
C ALA A 493 45.91 18.86 13.08
N ALA A 494 46.66 19.96 12.97
CA ALA A 494 46.09 21.31 12.91
C ALA A 494 45.30 21.53 11.62
N GLU A 495 45.77 21.00 10.50
CA GLU A 495 45.14 21.15 9.18
C GLU A 495 43.77 20.45 9.16
N VAL A 496 43.66 19.28 9.79
CA VAL A 496 42.38 18.55 9.92
C VAL A 496 41.43 19.33 10.84
N LEU A 497 41.94 19.92 11.92
CA LEU A 497 41.15 20.77 12.80
C LEU A 497 40.57 21.97 12.04
N GLU A 498 41.40 22.69 11.30
CA GLU A 498 40.99 23.87 10.52
C GLU A 498 39.95 23.51 9.46
N LEU A 499 40.16 22.44 8.69
CA LEU A 499 39.20 21.97 7.69
C LEU A 499 37.86 21.59 8.31
N THR A 500 37.89 20.86 9.43
CA THR A 500 36.68 20.39 10.11
C THR A 500 35.91 21.55 10.77
N VAL A 501 36.62 22.49 11.40
CA VAL A 501 36.01 23.71 11.97
C VAL A 501 35.40 24.57 10.86
N GLY A 502 36.10 24.73 9.73
CA GLY A 502 35.57 25.42 8.55
C GLY A 502 34.27 24.81 8.04
N ALA A 503 34.23 23.48 7.88
CA ALA A 503 33.03 22.75 7.47
C ALA A 503 31.88 22.89 8.49
N ALA A 504 32.17 22.79 9.78
CA ALA A 504 31.18 22.94 10.84
C ALA A 504 30.54 24.34 10.84
N LEU A 505 31.35 25.39 10.71
CA LEU A 505 30.87 26.77 10.62
C LEU A 505 30.05 27.01 9.35
N ALA A 506 30.46 26.44 8.21
CA ALA A 506 29.71 26.52 6.95
C ALA A 506 28.33 25.84 7.04
N ALA A 507 28.21 24.74 7.80
CA ALA A 507 26.95 24.10 8.14
C ALA A 507 26.13 24.86 9.22
N GLY A 508 26.65 26.00 9.71
CA GLY A 508 26.02 26.84 10.73
C GLY A 508 26.09 26.26 12.15
N LEU A 509 27.00 25.33 12.41
CA LEU A 509 27.29 24.86 13.76
C LEU A 509 28.12 25.91 14.52
N VAL A 510 28.06 25.85 15.84
CA VAL A 510 28.79 26.75 16.74
C VAL A 510 29.96 25.98 17.32
N VAL A 511 31.18 26.36 16.94
CA VAL A 511 32.41 25.85 17.55
C VAL A 511 32.83 26.83 18.65
N PRO A 512 32.72 26.47 19.95
CA PRO A 512 33.09 27.38 21.03
C PRO A 512 34.61 27.67 21.02
N SER A 513 34.99 28.93 21.22
CA SER A 513 36.41 29.33 21.29
C SER A 513 37.04 28.98 22.65
N GLY A 514 37.92 27.96 22.69
CA GLY A 514 39.08 27.78 23.62
C GLY A 514 38.92 26.97 24.93
N PRO A 515 40.03 26.57 25.62
CA PRO A 515 41.42 26.33 25.19
C PRO A 515 41.83 24.83 25.28
N GLY A 516 42.90 24.43 24.57
CA GLY A 516 43.50 23.11 24.72
C GLY A 516 44.55 22.78 23.68
N SER A 517 45.70 23.47 23.73
CA SER A 517 46.96 22.89 23.28
C SER A 517 47.27 21.67 24.16
N GLY A 518 46.75 20.51 23.76
CA GLY A 518 47.18 19.22 24.28
C GLY A 518 48.59 18.97 23.75
N THR A 519 49.55 18.99 24.67
CA THR A 519 50.94 18.59 24.45
C THR A 519 51.05 17.09 24.26
#